data_AF-X1M3T5-F1
#
_entry.id   AF-X1M3T5-F1
#
_cell.length_a   1.000
_cell.length_b   1.000
_cell.length_c   1.000
_cell.angle_alpha   90.00
_cell.angle_beta   90.00
_cell.angle_gamma   90.00
#
_symmetry.space_group_name_H-M   'P 1'
#
loop_
_entity.id
_entity.type
_entity.pdbx_description
1 polymer ?
#
loop_
_entity_poly.entity_id
_entity_poly.type
_entity_poly.pdbx_seq_one_letter_code
_entity_poly.pdbx_strand_id
1 'polypeptide(L)'
;MTIPEQQIGASYGDAFMAGVGVGLFKSINEINRWVKIKRIVKPSPKAHKKYALNYKIFRDLYKATKSLMHELSDSLMNQSI
;
A
#
# COMPACT_ATOMS: atom_id res chain seq x y z
N MET A 1 -10.03 -7.18 0.92
CA MET A 1 -9.54 -5.80 1.03
C MET A 1 -10.72 -4.86 0.98
N THR A 2 -10.77 -3.84 1.84
CA THR A 2 -11.78 -2.78 1.82
C THR A 2 -11.16 -1.51 1.23
N ILE A 3 -11.97 -0.71 0.54
CA ILE A 3 -11.57 0.59 -0.02
C ILE A 3 -12.46 1.65 0.62
N PRO A 4 -11.87 2.59 1.38
CA PRO A 4 -12.62 3.67 1.99
C PRO A 4 -13.12 4.67 0.93
N GLU A 5 -14.15 5.43 1.28
CA GLU A 5 -14.66 6.53 0.47
C GLU A 5 -13.64 7.67 0.37
N GLN A 6 -13.03 8.03 1.49
CA GLN A 6 -11.92 8.97 1.54
C GLN A 6 -10.57 8.25 1.46
N GLN A 7 -9.74 8.66 0.51
CA GLN A 7 -8.39 8.10 0.27
C GLN A 7 -7.27 9.02 0.74
N ILE A 8 -7.63 10.16 1.33
CA ILE A 8 -6.70 11.02 2.04
C ILE A 8 -6.42 10.32 3.37
N GLY A 9 -5.20 9.79 3.56
CA GLY A 9 -4.87 8.94 4.70
C GLY A 9 -4.51 9.75 5.95
N ALA A 10 -3.30 10.32 5.96
CA ALA A 10 -2.68 10.90 7.16
C ALA A 10 -3.53 12.03 7.79
N SER A 11 -3.82 13.10 7.03
CA SER A 11 -4.57 14.25 7.56
C SER A 11 -6.01 13.91 7.96
N TYR A 12 -6.62 12.89 7.35
CA TYR A 12 -7.95 12.42 7.72
C TYR A 12 -7.96 11.67 9.05
N GLY A 13 -6.86 10.97 9.36
CA GLY A 13 -6.61 10.38 10.68
C GLY A 13 -6.31 11.43 11.74
N ASP A 14 -5.49 12.44 11.40
CA ASP A 14 -5.15 13.54 12.33
C ASP A 14 -6.40 14.32 12.76
N ALA A 15 -7.29 14.63 11.80
CA ALA A 15 -8.57 15.29 12.09
C ALA A 15 -9.46 14.44 13.02
N PHE A 16 -9.49 13.12 12.82
CA PHE A 16 -10.22 12.21 13.70
C PHE A 16 -9.62 12.19 15.12
N MET A 17 -8.30 12.14 15.23
CA MET A 17 -7.61 12.18 16.53
C MET A 17 -7.85 13.50 17.27
N ALA A 18 -7.83 14.63 16.57
CA ALA A 18 -8.22 15.92 17.15
C ALA A 18 -9.69 15.89 17.64
N GLY A 19 -10.58 15.26 16.87
CA GLY A 19 -11.97 15.01 17.25
C GLY A 19 -12.12 14.20 18.55
N VAL A 20 -11.28 13.18 18.75
CA VAL A 20 -11.22 12.45 20.03
C VAL A 20 -10.74 13.37 21.15
N GLY A 21 -9.69 14.17 20.91
CA GLY A 21 -9.12 15.09 21.89
C GLY A 21 -10.10 16.17 22.39
N VAL A 22 -11.01 16.64 21.53
CA VAL A 22 -12.06 17.61 21.89
C VAL A 22 -13.37 16.94 22.36
N GLY A 23 -13.41 15.62 22.48
CA GLY A 23 -14.58 14.87 22.96
C GLY A 23 -15.70 14.67 21.94
N LEU A 24 -15.48 14.99 20.65
CA LEU A 24 -16.42 14.69 19.57
C LEU A 24 -16.62 13.18 19.38
N PHE A 25 -15.57 12.40 19.67
CA PHE A 25 -15.59 10.94 19.72
C PHE A 25 -15.13 10.46 21.10
N LYS A 26 -15.78 9.42 21.64
CA LYS A 26 -15.45 8.94 23.01
C LYS A 26 -14.11 8.22 23.08
N SER A 27 -13.67 7.63 21.97
CA SER A 27 -12.39 6.92 21.87
C SER A 27 -12.02 6.66 20.40
N ILE A 28 -10.78 6.25 20.17
CA ILE A 28 -10.28 5.85 18.84
C ILE A 28 -11.09 4.68 18.24
N ASN A 29 -11.71 3.84 19.07
CA ASN A 29 -12.55 2.71 18.61
C ASN A 29 -13.79 3.17 17.81
N GLU A 30 -14.14 4.45 17.89
CA GLU A 30 -15.23 5.03 17.10
C GLU A 30 -14.84 5.35 15.64
N ILE A 31 -13.64 4.97 15.19
CA ILE A 31 -13.15 5.21 13.82
C ILE A 31 -14.10 4.71 12.73
N ASN A 32 -14.87 3.64 12.99
CA ASN A 32 -15.87 3.11 12.06
C ASN A 32 -17.05 4.08 11.81
N ARG A 33 -17.29 5.05 12.69
CA ARG A 33 -18.27 6.13 12.48
C ARG A 33 -17.72 7.22 11.54
N TRP A 34 -16.41 7.36 11.47
CA TRP A 34 -15.70 8.33 10.64
C TRP A 34 -15.40 7.78 9.25
N VAL A 35 -14.80 6.59 9.18
CA VAL A 35 -14.38 5.96 7.93
C VAL A 35 -15.54 5.17 7.32
N LYS A 36 -16.00 5.62 6.15
CA LYS A 36 -17.03 4.91 5.36
C LYS A 36 -16.37 4.03 4.30
N ILE A 37 -16.81 2.78 4.20
CA ILE A 37 -16.31 1.84 3.19
C ILE A 37 -17.13 1.98 1.90
N LYS A 38 -16.46 2.36 0.81
CA LYS A 38 -17.07 2.50 -0.51
C LYS A 38 -17.13 1.19 -1.29
N ARG A 39 -16.10 0.34 -1.17
CA ARG A 39 -16.02 -0.93 -1.92
C ARG A 39 -15.33 -2.03 -1.13
N ILE A 40 -15.83 -3.25 -1.28
CA ILE A 40 -15.20 -4.45 -0.76
C ILE A 40 -14.69 -5.27 -1.94
N VAL A 41 -13.38 -5.52 -1.99
CA VAL A 41 -12.75 -6.38 -2.99
C VAL A 41 -12.44 -7.72 -2.35
N LYS A 42 -13.05 -8.78 -2.90
CA LYS A 42 -12.87 -10.17 -2.46
C LYS A 42 -11.86 -10.89 -3.37
N PRO A 43 -10.97 -11.73 -2.83
CA PRO A 43 -10.11 -12.58 -3.64
C PRO A 43 -10.93 -13.49 -4.56
N SER A 44 -10.50 -13.65 -5.81
CA SER A 44 -11.09 -14.60 -6.75
C SER A 44 -10.25 -15.89 -6.79
N PRO A 45 -10.80 -17.05 -6.41
CA PRO A 45 -10.08 -18.32 -6.47
C PRO A 45 -9.61 -18.66 -7.90
N LYS A 46 -10.40 -18.28 -8.92
CA LYS A 46 -10.06 -18.48 -10.33
C LYS A 46 -8.80 -17.68 -10.74
N ALA A 47 -8.63 -16.49 -10.18
CA ALA A 47 -7.48 -15.64 -10.47
C ALA A 47 -6.24 -16.02 -9.64
N HIS A 48 -6.41 -16.63 -8.47
CA HIS A 48 -5.33 -16.94 -7.54
C HIS A 48 -4.20 -17.75 -8.18
N LYS A 49 -4.51 -18.85 -8.89
CA LYS A 49 -3.50 -19.69 -9.55
C LYS A 49 -2.65 -18.91 -10.57
N LYS A 50 -3.30 -18.07 -11.39
CA LYS A 50 -2.63 -17.22 -12.38
C LYS A 50 -1.69 -16.21 -11.71
N TYR A 51 -2.18 -15.51 -10.69
CA TYR A 51 -1.35 -14.52 -9.97
C TYR A 51 -0.22 -15.15 -9.18
N ALA A 52 -0.39 -16.36 -8.63
CA ALA A 52 0.68 -17.08 -7.95
C ALA A 52 1.85 -17.40 -8.90
N LEU A 53 1.56 -17.88 -10.11
CA LEU A 53 2.57 -18.10 -11.14
C LEU A 53 3.25 -16.78 -11.55
N ASN A 54 2.47 -15.74 -11.84
CA ASN A 54 3.01 -14.43 -12.23
C ASN A 54 3.91 -13.85 -11.13
N TYR A 55 3.52 -13.99 -9.87
CA TYR A 55 4.31 -13.52 -8.73
C TYR A 55 5.64 -14.28 -8.62
N LYS A 56 5.62 -15.60 -8.81
CA LYS A 56 6.85 -16.40 -8.84
C LYS A 56 7.79 -15.90 -9.95
N ILE A 57 7.29 -15.77 -11.17
CA ILE A 57 8.08 -15.31 -12.33
C ILE A 57 8.65 -13.91 -12.07
N PHE A 58 7.83 -12.98 -11.58
CA PHE A 58 8.28 -11.63 -11.21
C PHE A 58 9.43 -11.66 -10.19
N ARG A 59 9.32 -12.48 -9.14
CA ARG A 59 10.37 -12.64 -8.12
C ARG A 59 11.65 -13.21 -8.70
N ASP A 60 11.55 -14.18 -9.60
CA ASP A 60 12.70 -14.82 -10.25
C ASP A 60 13.39 -13.84 -11.20
N LEU A 61 12.63 -13.06 -11.98
CA LEU A 61 13.16 -11.99 -12.82
C LEU A 61 13.94 -10.97 -11.98
N TYR A 62 13.35 -10.44 -10.90
CA TYR A 62 14.04 -9.48 -10.04
C TYR A 62 15.34 -10.04 -9.46
N LYS A 63 15.32 -11.29 -8.97
CA LYS A 63 16.53 -11.93 -8.44
C LYS A 63 17.64 -12.07 -9.49
N ALA A 64 17.27 -12.39 -10.73
CA ALA A 64 18.22 -12.55 -11.83
C ALA A 64 18.79 -11.21 -12.32
N THR A 65 18.01 -10.12 -12.25
CA THR A 65 18.41 -8.83 -12.84
C THR A 65 18.89 -7.78 -11.83
N LYS A 66 18.67 -7.96 -10.52
CA LYS A 66 19.00 -6.94 -9.50
C LYS A 66 20.47 -6.50 -9.53
N SER A 67 21.41 -7.42 -9.77
CA SER A 67 22.84 -7.10 -9.80
C SER A 67 23.19 -6.22 -10.99
N LEU A 68 22.59 -6.48 -12.15
CA LEU A 68 22.79 -5.68 -13.37
C LEU A 68 22.28 -4.24 -13.18
N MET A 69 21.20 -4.05 -12.42
CA MET A 69 20.69 -2.72 -12.08
C MET A 69 21.66 -1.96 -11.17
N HIS A 70 22.29 -2.63 -10.21
CA HIS A 70 23.33 -2.03 -9.37
C HIS A 70 24.57 -1.67 -10.20
N GLU A 71 25.04 -2.58 -11.04
CA GLU A 71 26.19 -2.36 -11.92
C GLU A 71 25.96 -1.16 -12.87
N LEU A 72 24.77 -1.06 -13.44
CA LEU A 72 24.39 0.09 -14.28
C LEU A 72 24.41 1.40 -13.48
N SER A 73 23.88 1.41 -12.26
CA SER A 73 23.89 2.59 -11.38
C SER A 73 25.32 3.02 -11.04
N ASP A 74 26.17 2.08 -10.66
CA ASP A 74 27.55 2.35 -10.28
C ASP A 74 28.36 2.88 -11.48
N SER A 75 28.15 2.31 -12.68
CA SER A 75 28.78 2.78 -13.91
C SER A 75 28.40 4.23 -14.24
N LEU A 76 27.12 4.61 -14.09
CA LEU A 76 26.66 5.97 -14.36
C LEU A 76 27.20 6.98 -13.33
N MET A 77 27.31 6.59 -12.05
CA MET A 77 27.93 7.44 -11.03
C MET A 77 29.41 7.68 -11.32
N ASN A 78 30.14 6.67 -11.80
CA ASN A 78 31.56 6.77 -12.11
C ASN A 78 31.87 7.60 -13.38
N GLN A 79 30.89 7.82 -14.26
CA GLN A 79 31.02 8.69 -15.44
C GLN A 79 30.65 10.15 -15.17
N SER A 80 30.11 10.44 -13.97
CA SER A 80 29.67 11.78 -13.55
C SER A 80 30.74 12.54 -12.74
N ILE A 81 31.97 12.01 -12.71
CA ILE A 81 33.19 12.58 -12.09
C ILE A 81 34.23 12.71 -13.18
#